data_AF-A0A7J6AQW0-F1
#
_entry.id   AF-A0A7J6AQW0-F1
#
_cell.length_a   1.000
_cell.length_b   1.000
_cell.length_c   1.000
_cell.angle_alpha   90.00
_cell.angle_beta   90.00
_cell.angle_gamma   90.00
#
_symmetry.space_group_name_H-M   'P 1'
#
loop_
_entity.id
_entity.type
_entity.pdbx_description
1 polymer ?
#
loop_
_entity_poly.entity_id
_entity_poly.type
_entity_poly.pdbx_seq_one_letter_code
_entity_poly.pdbx_strand_id
1 'polypeptide(L)'
;MSLLFLYIDHSVDLMAMDIAVNAVAGALKAFFADLPDPLIPYSLHPELVEAAKIMDHIERLQVLKDIVRKFPSVNYEVFKYVITHLNRVSQQSKTTLMTADNLSICFWPTLMRPDFENKDTLSTTKLNQSVIESFIQQCHYFFYGGDIIEPSGATGTSPPHAGHMGHAGHGMVESLLALQLPPPLQPQQIQHPLPSEPLI
;
A
#
# COMPACT_ATOMS: atom_id res chain seq x y z
N MET A 1 -30.88 -13.32 -24.51
CA MET A 1 -30.85 -12.20 -23.56
C MET A 1 -29.59 -11.36 -23.80
N SER A 2 -29.51 -10.78 -24.99
CA SER A 2 -28.38 -9.95 -25.42
C SER A 2 -28.99 -8.60 -25.72
N LEU A 3 -28.68 -7.56 -24.93
CA LEU A 3 -28.81 -6.13 -25.26
C LEU A 3 -28.53 -5.17 -24.06
N LEU A 4 -28.27 -5.65 -22.84
CA LEU A 4 -28.07 -4.75 -21.69
C LEU A 4 -26.63 -4.21 -21.49
N PHE A 5 -25.65 -4.61 -22.31
CA PHE A 5 -24.22 -4.28 -22.09
C PHE A 5 -23.67 -3.12 -22.94
N LEU A 6 -24.50 -2.43 -23.75
CA LEU A 6 -24.03 -1.38 -24.67
C LEU A 6 -24.50 0.04 -24.33
N TYR A 7 -24.89 0.30 -23.09
CA TYR A 7 -25.05 1.67 -22.59
C TYR A 7 -24.00 1.94 -21.51
N ILE A 8 -22.73 1.96 -21.92
CA ILE A 8 -21.71 2.68 -21.14
C ILE A 8 -22.05 4.14 -21.36
N ASP A 9 -22.78 4.69 -20.41
CA ASP A 9 -23.18 6.09 -20.42
C ASP A 9 -21.91 6.96 -20.36
N HIS A 10 -21.57 7.60 -21.48
CA HIS A 10 -20.51 8.60 -21.55
C HIS A 10 -20.90 9.93 -20.87
N SER A 11 -22.06 10.02 -20.20
CA SER A 11 -22.58 11.27 -19.62
C SER A 11 -22.22 11.53 -18.15
N VAL A 12 -21.54 10.62 -17.46
CA VAL A 12 -21.14 10.87 -16.07
C VAL A 12 -19.82 11.63 -16.02
N ASP A 13 -19.90 12.95 -16.16
CA ASP A 13 -18.80 13.84 -15.84
C ASP A 13 -18.69 14.00 -14.31
N LEU A 14 -17.88 13.13 -13.70
CA LEU A 14 -17.59 13.17 -12.26
C LEU A 14 -17.02 14.52 -11.80
N MET A 15 -16.38 15.28 -12.71
CA MET A 15 -15.83 16.61 -12.40
C MET A 15 -16.93 17.67 -12.36
N ALA A 16 -17.99 17.52 -13.16
CA ALA A 16 -19.15 18.42 -13.14
C ALA A 16 -20.08 18.19 -11.93
N MET A 17 -19.96 17.04 -11.26
CA MET A 17 -20.89 16.62 -10.21
C MET A 17 -20.47 16.99 -8.76
N ASP A 18 -19.36 17.72 -8.56
CA ASP A 18 -18.81 18.08 -7.23
C ASP A 18 -18.78 16.90 -6.24
N ILE A 19 -18.49 15.70 -6.76
CA ILE A 19 -18.49 14.47 -5.97
C ILE A 19 -17.20 14.41 -5.18
N ALA A 20 -17.32 14.20 -3.87
CA ALA A 20 -16.17 14.02 -3.00
C ALA A 20 -15.31 12.82 -3.44
N VAL A 21 -13.99 12.98 -3.47
CA VAL A 21 -13.04 11.95 -3.95
C VAL A 21 -13.17 10.61 -3.22
N ASN A 22 -13.55 10.65 -1.93
CA ASN A 22 -13.82 9.47 -1.12
C ASN A 22 -15.08 8.71 -1.55
N ALA A 23 -16.09 9.40 -2.09
CA ALA A 23 -17.29 8.79 -2.65
C ALA A 23 -16.97 8.06 -3.97
N VAL A 24 -16.13 8.65 -4.83
CA VAL A 24 -15.66 7.98 -6.06
C VAL A 24 -14.82 6.74 -5.73
N ALA A 25 -13.89 6.85 -4.77
CA ALA A 25 -13.11 5.72 -4.30
C ALA A 25 -13.98 4.64 -3.64
N GLY A 26 -15.03 5.06 -2.93
CA GLY A 26 -16.04 4.17 -2.35
C GLY A 26 -16.80 3.39 -3.42
N ALA A 27 -17.30 4.08 -4.46
CA ALA A 27 -18.01 3.47 -5.58
C ALA A 27 -17.11 2.48 -6.35
N LEU A 28 -15.84 2.83 -6.58
CA LEU A 28 -14.89 1.92 -7.22
C LEU A 28 -14.68 0.65 -6.39
N LYS A 29 -14.55 0.76 -5.06
CA LYS A 29 -14.42 -0.40 -4.18
C LYS A 29 -15.70 -1.25 -4.18
N ALA A 30 -16.87 -0.61 -4.16
CA ALA A 30 -18.16 -1.30 -4.24
C ALA A 30 -18.29 -2.09 -5.56
N PHE A 31 -17.90 -1.49 -6.69
CA PHE A 31 -17.92 -2.17 -7.99
C PHE A 31 -17.14 -3.48 -7.97
N PHE A 32 -15.93 -3.50 -7.41
CA PHE A 32 -15.13 -4.73 -7.31
C PHE A 32 -15.68 -5.72 -6.29
N ALA A 33 -16.29 -5.24 -5.20
CA ALA A 33 -16.94 -6.10 -4.22
C ALA A 33 -18.16 -6.82 -4.81
N ASP A 34 -18.90 -6.17 -5.70
CA ASP A 34 -20.14 -6.68 -6.31
C ASP A 34 -19.91 -7.59 -7.53
N LEU A 35 -18.68 -7.72 -8.03
CA LEU A 35 -18.37 -8.65 -9.13
C LEU A 35 -18.72 -10.10 -8.73
N PRO A 36 -19.27 -10.93 -9.63
CA PRO A 36 -19.57 -12.34 -9.33
C PRO A 36 -18.36 -13.10 -8.76
N ASP A 37 -17.19 -12.88 -9.36
CA ASP A 37 -15.90 -13.41 -8.93
C ASP A 37 -14.92 -12.27 -8.61
N PRO A 38 -13.98 -12.46 -7.67
CA PRO A 38 -13.05 -11.41 -7.28
C PRO A 38 -12.12 -11.07 -8.44
N LEU A 39 -11.60 -9.84 -8.44
CA LEU A 39 -10.68 -9.42 -9.48
C LEU A 39 -9.44 -10.33 -9.52
N ILE A 40 -8.92 -10.72 -8.36
CA ILE A 40 -7.87 -11.74 -8.24
C ILE A 40 -8.55 -13.10 -8.05
N PRO A 41 -8.45 -14.03 -9.03
CA PRO A 41 -9.12 -15.32 -8.94
C PRO A 41 -8.71 -16.12 -7.71
N TYR A 42 -9.69 -16.75 -7.05
CA TYR A 42 -9.46 -17.60 -5.86
C TYR A 42 -8.40 -18.69 -6.09
N SER A 43 -8.33 -19.25 -7.29
CA SER A 43 -7.36 -20.29 -7.66
C SER A 43 -5.90 -19.84 -7.54
N LEU A 44 -5.63 -18.53 -7.59
CA LEU A 44 -4.27 -17.98 -7.53
C LEU A 44 -3.89 -17.49 -6.13
N HIS A 45 -4.84 -17.41 -5.17
CA HIS A 45 -4.54 -16.92 -3.82
C HIS A 45 -3.47 -17.75 -3.11
N PRO A 46 -3.50 -19.10 -3.14
CA PRO A 46 -2.47 -19.90 -2.48
C PRO A 46 -1.07 -19.64 -3.05
N GLU A 47 -0.94 -19.52 -4.38
CA GLU A 47 0.34 -19.22 -5.04
C GLU A 47 0.88 -17.84 -4.64
N LEU A 48 0.00 -16.83 -4.56
CA LEU A 48 0.38 -15.48 -4.11
C LEU A 48 0.85 -15.49 -2.65
N VAL A 49 0.16 -16.23 -1.78
CA VAL A 49 0.53 -16.38 -0.36
C VAL A 49 1.86 -17.11 -0.21
N GLU A 50 2.12 -18.17 -0.98
CA GLU A 50 3.41 -18.87 -0.95
C GLU A 50 4.54 -17.96 -1.48
N ALA A 51 4.31 -17.23 -2.57
CA ALA A 51 5.28 -16.27 -3.08
C ALA A 51 5.61 -15.19 -2.03
N ALA A 52 4.63 -14.72 -1.26
CA ALA A 52 4.81 -13.72 -0.21
C ALA A 52 5.73 -14.20 0.94
N LYS A 53 5.87 -15.52 1.14
CA LYS A 53 6.75 -16.11 2.17
C LYS A 53 8.22 -16.14 1.74
N ILE A 54 8.52 -15.91 0.46
CA ILE A 54 9.90 -15.88 -0.05
C ILE A 54 10.65 -14.71 0.58
N MET A 55 11.79 -15.04 1.21
CA MET A 55 12.63 -14.06 1.92
C MET A 55 13.44 -13.19 0.95
N ASP A 56 13.96 -13.79 -0.13
CA ASP A 56 14.69 -13.04 -1.15
C ASP A 56 13.73 -12.13 -1.92
N HIS A 57 14.05 -10.83 -1.91
CA HIS A 57 13.16 -9.81 -2.47
C HIS A 57 13.01 -9.96 -3.99
N ILE A 58 14.09 -10.26 -4.69
CA ILE A 58 14.12 -10.33 -6.15
C ILE A 58 13.39 -11.59 -6.61
N GLU A 59 13.69 -12.73 -6.00
CA GLU A 59 13.00 -14.00 -6.24
C GLU A 59 11.50 -13.87 -6.00
N ARG A 60 11.09 -13.26 -4.88
CA ARG A 60 9.68 -12.98 -4.59
C ARG A 60 9.00 -12.21 -5.72
N LEU A 61 9.61 -11.12 -6.18
CA LEU A 61 9.04 -10.31 -7.26
C LEU A 61 8.98 -11.05 -8.59
N GLN A 62 9.97 -11.88 -8.90
CA GLN A 62 9.97 -12.73 -10.10
C GLN A 62 8.81 -13.73 -10.06
N VAL A 63 8.64 -14.44 -8.94
CA VAL A 63 7.54 -15.41 -8.76
C VAL A 63 6.18 -14.72 -8.85
N LEU A 64 6.00 -13.57 -8.17
CA LEU A 64 4.76 -12.77 -8.28
C LEU A 64 4.48 -12.34 -9.72
N LYS A 65 5.53 -12.02 -10.50
CA LYS A 65 5.41 -11.61 -11.90
C LYS A 65 4.97 -12.78 -12.78
N ASP A 66 5.38 -14.00 -12.47
CA ASP A 66 4.91 -15.19 -13.16
C ASP A 66 3.48 -15.54 -12.79
N ILE A 67 3.08 -15.35 -11.53
CA ILE A 67 1.69 -15.57 -11.09
C ILE A 67 0.73 -14.57 -11.75
N VAL A 68 1.07 -13.27 -11.80
CA VAL A 68 0.17 -12.27 -12.41
C VAL A 68 -0.03 -12.51 -13.91
N ARG A 69 0.94 -13.13 -14.60
CA ARG A 69 0.80 -13.56 -16.01
C ARG A 69 -0.20 -14.70 -16.21
N LYS A 70 -0.56 -15.44 -15.16
CA LYS A 70 -1.59 -16.49 -15.20
C LYS A 70 -3.01 -15.94 -15.08
N PHE A 71 -3.18 -14.65 -14.81
CA PHE A 71 -4.50 -14.05 -14.68
C PHE A 71 -5.26 -14.16 -16.02
N PRO A 72 -6.59 -14.38 -16.00
CA PRO A 72 -7.40 -14.20 -17.19
C PRO A 72 -7.18 -12.80 -17.77
N SER A 73 -7.13 -12.68 -19.10
CA SER A 73 -6.75 -11.44 -19.79
C SER A 73 -7.56 -10.21 -19.32
N VAL A 74 -8.86 -10.36 -19.10
CA VAL A 74 -9.72 -9.28 -18.61
C VAL A 74 -9.33 -8.87 -17.19
N ASN A 75 -9.17 -9.83 -16.28
CA ASN A 75 -8.73 -9.57 -14.91
C ASN A 75 -7.35 -8.92 -14.86
N TYR A 76 -6.42 -9.37 -15.70
CA TYR A 76 -5.07 -8.80 -15.79
C TYR A 76 -5.09 -7.32 -16.17
N GLU A 77 -5.81 -6.95 -17.23
CA GLU A 77 -5.87 -5.55 -17.68
C GLU A 77 -6.52 -4.63 -16.64
N VAL A 78 -7.59 -5.09 -16.00
CA VAL A 78 -8.25 -4.33 -14.93
C VAL A 78 -7.36 -4.23 -13.70
N PHE A 79 -6.70 -5.32 -13.29
CA PHE A 79 -5.76 -5.33 -12.17
C PHE A 79 -4.58 -4.39 -12.42
N LYS A 80 -3.97 -4.44 -13.61
CA LYS A 80 -2.92 -3.52 -14.05
C LYS A 80 -3.38 -2.06 -13.94
N TYR A 81 -4.59 -1.75 -14.41
CA TYR A 81 -5.14 -0.39 -14.35
C TYR A 81 -5.29 0.10 -12.89
N VAL A 82 -5.89 -0.72 -12.03
CA VAL A 82 -6.07 -0.41 -10.60
C VAL A 82 -4.72 -0.19 -9.92
N ILE A 83 -3.78 -1.14 -10.06
CA ILE A 83 -2.45 -1.03 -9.43
C ILE A 83 -1.69 0.20 -9.95
N THR A 84 -1.78 0.52 -11.23
CA THR A 84 -1.18 1.72 -11.80
C THR A 84 -1.75 2.99 -11.17
N HIS A 85 -3.06 3.04 -10.96
CA HIS A 85 -3.70 4.17 -10.27
C HIS A 85 -3.23 4.28 -8.81
N LEU A 86 -3.24 3.17 -8.06
CA LEU A 86 -2.78 3.16 -6.66
C LEU A 86 -1.30 3.56 -6.54
N ASN A 87 -0.45 3.13 -7.48
CA ASN A 87 0.94 3.56 -7.54
C ASN A 87 1.06 5.08 -7.69
N ARG A 88 0.30 5.70 -8.60
CA ARG A 88 0.28 7.17 -8.75
C ARG A 88 -0.17 7.89 -7.48
N VAL A 89 -1.18 7.37 -6.79
CA VAL A 89 -1.62 7.92 -5.49
C VAL A 89 -0.50 7.83 -4.47
N SER A 90 0.19 6.68 -4.40
CA SER A 90 1.28 6.46 -3.45
C SER A 90 2.48 7.40 -3.63
N GLN A 91 2.76 7.82 -4.88
CA GLN A 91 3.80 8.81 -5.19
C GLN A 91 3.49 10.19 -4.61
N GLN A 92 2.22 10.50 -4.35
CA GLN A 92 1.74 11.73 -3.71
C GLN A 92 1.49 11.54 -2.21
N SER A 93 2.06 10.51 -1.58
CA SER A 93 1.86 10.20 -0.16
C SER A 93 2.26 11.32 0.80
N LYS A 94 3.17 12.23 0.41
CA LYS A 94 3.55 13.40 1.23
C LYS A 94 2.37 14.34 1.51
N THR A 95 1.38 14.38 0.61
CA THR A 95 0.19 15.24 0.72
C THR A 95 -1.06 14.43 1.03
N THR A 96 -1.22 13.26 0.42
CA THR A 96 -2.40 12.40 0.59
C THR A 96 -2.33 11.52 1.84
N LEU A 97 -1.13 11.34 2.41
CA LEU A 97 -0.83 10.38 3.50
C LEU A 97 -1.09 8.91 3.12
N MET A 98 -1.38 8.63 1.86
CA MET A 98 -1.66 7.28 1.36
C MET A 98 -0.38 6.67 0.80
N THR A 99 0.38 5.97 1.65
CA THR A 99 1.51 5.14 1.21
C THR A 99 1.02 3.90 0.47
N ALA A 100 1.92 3.19 -0.22
CA ALA A 100 1.60 1.90 -0.82
C ALA A 100 1.09 0.88 0.21
N ASP A 101 1.65 0.90 1.43
CA ASP A 101 1.18 0.10 2.56
C ASP A 101 -0.26 0.46 2.95
N ASN A 102 -0.57 1.74 3.19
CA ASN A 102 -1.92 2.21 3.54
C ASN A 102 -2.94 1.87 2.45
N LEU A 103 -2.56 2.02 1.18
CA LEU A 103 -3.41 1.66 0.04
C LEU A 103 -3.62 0.14 -0.03
N SER A 104 -2.59 -0.66 0.23
CA SER A 104 -2.71 -2.12 0.23
C SER A 104 -3.72 -2.58 1.29
N ILE A 105 -3.67 -2.04 2.51
CA ILE A 105 -4.62 -2.31 3.61
C ILE A 105 -6.06 -2.07 3.16
N CYS A 106 -6.31 -0.96 2.46
CA CYS A 106 -7.65 -0.57 2.03
C CYS A 106 -8.19 -1.43 0.87
N PHE A 107 -7.32 -1.86 -0.04
CA PHE A 107 -7.73 -2.46 -1.31
C PHE A 107 -7.62 -3.99 -1.33
N TRP A 108 -6.68 -4.60 -0.61
CA TRP A 108 -6.49 -6.06 -0.67
C TRP A 108 -7.78 -6.87 -0.38
N PRO A 109 -8.64 -6.51 0.60
CA PRO A 109 -9.87 -7.28 0.86
C PRO A 109 -10.85 -7.17 -0.30
N THR A 110 -10.87 -6.02 -0.99
CA THR A 110 -11.77 -5.76 -2.11
C THR A 110 -11.33 -6.54 -3.35
N LEU A 111 -10.01 -6.62 -3.60
CA LEU A 111 -9.48 -7.28 -4.79
C LEU A 111 -9.45 -8.81 -4.68
N MET A 112 -9.28 -9.34 -3.46
CA MET A 112 -9.18 -10.79 -3.21
C MET A 112 -10.48 -11.39 -2.65
N ARG A 113 -11.29 -10.62 -1.91
CA ARG A 113 -12.48 -11.11 -1.18
C ARG A 113 -12.19 -12.36 -0.34
N PRO A 114 -11.29 -12.24 0.65
CA PRO A 114 -10.96 -13.31 1.59
C PRO A 114 -12.19 -13.74 2.40
N ASP A 115 -12.24 -15.02 2.80
CA ASP A 115 -13.19 -15.51 3.80
C ASP A 115 -12.64 -15.25 5.22
N PHE A 116 -13.05 -14.15 5.84
CA PHE A 116 -12.59 -13.74 7.17
C PHE A 116 -13.12 -14.62 8.32
N GLU A 117 -14.10 -15.49 8.09
CA GLU A 117 -14.59 -16.42 9.11
C GLU A 117 -13.64 -17.62 9.26
N ASN A 118 -12.83 -17.88 8.23
CA ASN A 118 -11.82 -18.92 8.25
C ASN A 118 -10.53 -18.46 8.96
N LYS A 119 -10.09 -19.24 9.96
CA LYS A 119 -8.84 -18.99 10.71
C LYS A 119 -7.59 -18.97 9.84
N ASP A 120 -7.54 -19.79 8.80
CA ASP A 120 -6.39 -19.84 7.88
C ASP A 120 -6.27 -18.52 7.10
N THR A 121 -7.40 -17.91 6.74
CA THR A 121 -7.45 -16.59 6.10
C THR A 121 -6.99 -15.47 7.01
N LEU A 122 -7.35 -15.52 8.30
CA LEU A 122 -6.89 -14.55 9.28
C LEU A 122 -5.36 -14.59 9.43
N SER A 123 -4.77 -15.79 9.37
CA SER A 123 -3.33 -15.98 9.44
C SER A 123 -2.57 -15.45 8.21
N THR A 124 -3.22 -15.42 7.03
CA THR A 124 -2.61 -14.99 5.77
C THR A 124 -2.90 -13.52 5.41
N THR A 125 -3.68 -12.81 6.22
CA THR A 125 -4.05 -11.40 5.99
C THR A 125 -2.83 -10.50 5.73
N LYS A 126 -1.76 -10.62 6.54
CA LYS A 126 -0.53 -9.84 6.36
C LYS A 126 0.21 -10.18 5.07
N LEU A 127 0.18 -11.45 4.66
CA LEU A 127 0.79 -11.90 3.40
C LEU A 127 0.01 -11.33 2.21
N ASN A 128 -1.32 -11.41 2.24
CA ASN A 128 -2.20 -10.84 1.22
C ASN A 128 -2.01 -9.33 1.08
N GLN A 129 -1.93 -8.60 2.19
CA GLN A 129 -1.58 -7.18 2.20
C GLN A 129 -0.22 -6.95 1.51
N SER A 130 0.83 -7.67 1.92
CA SER A 130 2.18 -7.52 1.38
C SER A 130 2.28 -7.81 -0.13
N VAL A 131 1.48 -8.75 -0.63
CA VAL A 131 1.36 -9.02 -2.08
C VAL A 131 0.87 -7.79 -2.81
N ILE A 132 -0.24 -7.19 -2.36
CA ILE A 132 -0.81 -6.00 -3.01
C ILE A 132 0.13 -4.80 -2.87
N GLU A 133 0.75 -4.62 -1.71
CA GLU A 133 1.78 -3.60 -1.49
C GLU A 133 2.92 -3.75 -2.51
N SER A 134 3.44 -4.96 -2.70
CA SER A 134 4.52 -5.25 -3.65
C SER A 134 4.12 -4.86 -5.07
N PHE A 135 2.89 -5.20 -5.51
CA PHE A 135 2.37 -4.79 -6.81
C PHE A 135 2.29 -3.27 -6.96
N ILE A 136 1.83 -2.56 -5.91
CA ILE A 136 1.75 -1.10 -5.91
C ILE A 136 3.14 -0.48 -6.00
N GLN A 137 4.09 -0.92 -5.16
CA GLN A 137 5.45 -0.36 -5.13
C GLN A 137 6.22 -0.63 -6.44
N GLN A 138 6.15 -1.87 -6.93
CA GLN A 138 6.90 -2.33 -8.11
C GLN A 138 6.06 -2.33 -9.38
N CYS A 139 5.06 -1.45 -9.47
CA CYS A 139 4.11 -1.38 -10.59
C CYS A 139 4.81 -1.32 -11.96
N HIS A 140 5.90 -0.55 -12.06
CA HIS A 140 6.63 -0.41 -13.33
C HIS A 140 7.34 -1.71 -13.74
N TYR A 141 7.93 -2.43 -12.78
CA TYR A 141 8.56 -3.73 -13.01
C TYR A 141 7.53 -4.78 -13.45
N PHE A 142 6.35 -4.82 -12.82
CA PHE A 142 5.33 -5.82 -13.15
C PHE A 142 4.71 -5.59 -14.53
N PHE A 143 4.38 -4.35 -14.89
CA PHE A 143 3.49 -4.08 -16.03
C PHE A 143 4.09 -3.30 -17.20
N TYR A 144 5.26 -2.68 -17.01
CA TYR A 144 5.85 -1.74 -17.97
C TYR A 144 7.33 -2.00 -18.28
N GLY A 145 7.88 -3.13 -17.81
CA GLY A 145 9.27 -3.51 -18.08
C GLY A 145 10.31 -2.67 -17.36
N GLY A 146 9.94 -2.03 -16.24
CA GLY A 146 10.90 -1.34 -15.38
C GLY A 146 11.85 -2.26 -14.63
N ASP A 147 12.88 -1.66 -14.05
CA ASP A 147 13.77 -2.32 -13.10
C ASP A 147 13.12 -2.45 -11.71
N ILE A 148 13.64 -3.38 -10.90
CA ILE A 148 13.24 -3.52 -9.49
C ILE A 148 13.81 -2.34 -8.70
N ILE A 149 12.93 -1.62 -7.99
CA ILE A 149 13.33 -0.52 -7.13
C ILE A 149 13.63 -1.10 -5.74
N GLU A 150 14.89 -1.11 -5.32
CA GLU A 150 15.21 -1.51 -3.95
C GLU A 150 14.64 -0.50 -2.94
N PRO A 151 14.09 -0.95 -1.80
CA PRO A 151 13.64 -0.06 -0.75
C PRO A 151 14.85 0.70 -0.22
N SER A 152 14.97 1.97 -0.62
CA SER A 152 16.09 2.83 -0.23
C SER A 152 16.14 2.93 1.30
N GLY A 153 17.10 2.24 1.90
CA GLY A 153 17.61 2.59 3.22
C GLY A 153 18.06 4.05 3.21
N ALA A 154 17.97 4.71 4.36
CA ALA A 154 18.40 6.08 4.57
C ALA A 154 19.77 6.36 3.92
N THR A 155 19.84 7.48 3.21
CA THR A 155 21.04 8.20 2.75
C THR A 155 22.39 7.64 3.21
N GLY A 156 23.07 6.91 2.33
CA GLY A 156 24.51 6.67 2.38
C GLY A 156 25.12 7.11 1.07
N THR A 157 25.53 8.38 0.98
CA THR A 157 26.31 8.90 -0.16
C THR A 157 27.60 8.10 -0.29
N SER A 158 27.78 7.36 -1.39
CA SER A 158 29.09 6.83 -1.78
C SER A 158 29.70 7.77 -2.81
N PRO A 159 30.85 8.42 -2.54
CA PRO A 159 31.57 9.21 -3.54
C PRO A 159 32.38 8.31 -4.49
N PRO A 160 32.71 8.80 -5.70
CA PRO A 160 33.45 8.02 -6.69
C PRO A 160 34.94 7.89 -6.34
N HIS A 161 35.51 6.75 -6.73
CA HIS A 161 36.93 6.38 -6.61
C HIS A 161 37.92 7.44 -7.16
N ALA A 162 38.96 7.77 -6.38
CA ALA A 162 40.34 8.02 -6.82
C ALA A 162 41.28 8.09 -5.59
N GLY A 163 42.52 7.63 -5.74
CA GLY A 163 43.42 7.27 -4.64
C GLY A 163 44.28 8.39 -4.01
N HIS A 164 45.20 7.92 -3.16
CA HIS A 164 46.43 8.53 -2.59
C HIS A 164 46.44 9.09 -1.15
N MET A 165 47.58 8.80 -0.51
CA MET A 165 47.97 8.81 0.92
C MET A 165 47.82 10.14 1.68
N GLY A 166 47.61 10.04 3.00
CA GLY A 166 47.83 11.13 3.97
C GLY A 166 47.56 10.71 5.42
N HIS A 167 48.46 11.07 6.33
CA HIS A 167 48.63 10.55 7.69
C HIS A 167 47.79 11.26 8.79
N ALA A 168 47.57 10.53 9.88
CA ALA A 168 47.48 10.96 11.30
C ALA A 168 46.22 11.66 11.88
N GLY A 169 45.69 11.06 12.96
CA GLY A 169 45.61 11.74 14.26
C GLY A 169 44.23 12.15 14.82
N HIS A 170 43.84 11.49 15.92
CA HIS A 170 43.07 11.99 17.08
C HIS A 170 41.65 12.53 16.93
N GLY A 171 40.73 11.96 17.74
CA GLY A 171 39.89 12.78 18.61
C GLY A 171 38.38 12.56 18.55
N MET A 172 37.87 11.96 19.63
CA MET A 172 36.55 12.23 20.25
C MET A 172 35.31 11.53 19.67
N VAL A 173 34.95 10.45 20.36
CA VAL A 173 33.59 9.92 20.53
C VAL A 173 32.70 10.97 21.20
N GLU A 174 31.61 11.38 20.56
CA GLU A 174 30.56 12.13 21.25
C GLU A 174 29.15 11.85 20.71
N SER A 175 28.38 11.15 21.56
CA SER A 175 26.96 11.37 21.87
C SER A 175 25.89 11.02 20.82
N LEU A 176 25.47 9.76 20.85
CA LEU A 176 24.11 9.33 20.55
C LEU A 176 23.16 9.83 21.65
N LEU A 177 22.53 10.99 21.42
CA LEU A 177 21.35 11.40 22.20
C LEU A 177 20.12 10.73 21.60
N ALA A 178 19.68 9.66 22.27
CA ALA A 178 18.38 9.06 22.05
C ALA A 178 17.29 10.11 22.31
N LEU A 179 16.43 10.35 21.30
CA LEU A 179 15.16 11.05 21.47
C LEU A 179 14.23 10.18 22.32
N GLN A 180 14.38 10.27 23.65
CA GLN A 180 13.45 9.64 24.57
C GLN A 180 12.21 10.53 24.70
N LEU A 181 11.11 10.10 24.08
CA LEU A 181 9.80 10.72 24.28
C LEU A 181 9.45 10.71 25.78
N PRO A 182 8.90 11.81 26.32
CA PRO A 182 8.45 11.83 27.71
C PRO A 182 7.31 10.81 27.91
N PRO A 183 7.22 10.16 29.08
CA PRO A 183 6.14 9.24 29.39
C PRO A 183 4.78 9.96 29.41
N PRO A 184 3.68 9.27 29.07
CA PRO A 184 2.35 9.85 29.09
C PRO A 184 1.95 10.27 30.51
N LEU A 185 1.33 11.46 30.62
CA LEU A 185 0.83 12.00 31.88
C LEU A 185 -0.27 11.09 32.45
N GLN A 186 -0.20 10.80 33.75
CA GLN A 186 -1.18 9.98 34.46
C GLN A 186 -2.50 10.75 34.65
N PRO A 187 -3.67 10.08 34.68
CA PRO A 187 -5.01 10.72 34.71
C PRO A 187 -5.32 11.57 35.96
N GLN A 188 -4.42 11.65 36.94
CA GLN A 188 -4.69 12.30 38.23
C GLN A 188 -4.40 13.81 38.27
N GLN A 189 -3.92 14.43 37.18
CA GLN A 189 -3.64 15.88 37.14
C GLN A 189 -4.72 16.76 36.48
N ILE A 190 -5.91 16.23 36.13
CA ILE A 190 -6.96 16.99 35.43
C ILE A 190 -7.99 17.66 36.38
N GLN A 191 -7.80 17.63 37.70
CA GLN A 191 -8.69 18.36 38.62
C GLN A 191 -8.30 19.84 38.73
N HIS A 192 -8.76 20.65 37.78
CA HIS A 192 -8.99 22.07 38.04
C HIS A 192 -10.18 22.22 39.01
N PRO A 193 -10.10 23.04 40.08
CA PRO A 193 -11.27 23.40 40.85
C PRO A 193 -12.16 24.33 40.02
N LEU A 194 -13.46 24.02 39.90
CA LEU A 194 -14.45 24.97 39.38
C LEU A 194 -14.50 26.21 40.29
N PRO A 195 -14.50 27.45 39.75
CA PRO A 195 -14.81 28.62 40.56
C PRO A 195 -16.31 28.66 40.86
N SER A 196 -16.65 28.82 42.14
CA SER A 196 -18.02 29.01 42.61
C SER A 196 -18.53 30.40 42.20
N GLU A 197 -19.61 30.48 41.42
CA GLU A 197 -20.34 31.73 41.18
C GLU A 197 -21.11 32.15 42.45
N PRO A 198 -21.15 33.45 42.80
CA PRO A 198 -22.01 33.95 43.87
C PRO A 198 -23.45 34.12 43.36
N LEU A 199 -24.40 33.64 44.16
CA LEU A 199 -25.84 33.87 43.99
C LEU A 199 -26.19 35.36 44.18
N ILE A 200 -26.84 35.95 43.17
CA ILE A 200 -27.77 37.08 43.31
C ILE A 200 -29.03 36.70 42.55
#